data_AF-A0A4Z0Z8W5-F1
#
_entry.id   AF-A0A4Z0Z8W5-F1
#
_cell.length_a   1.000
_cell.length_b   1.000
_cell.length_c   1.000
_cell.angle_alpha   90.00
_cell.angle_beta   90.00
_cell.angle_gamma   90.00
#
_symmetry.space_group_name_H-M   'P 1'
#
loop_
_entity.id
_entity.type
_entity.pdbx_description
1 polymer ?
#
loop_
_entity_poly.entity_id
_entity_poly.type
_entity_poly.pdbx_seq_one_letter_code
_entity_poly.pdbx_strand_id
1 'polypeptide(L)'
;MTYEIRKRVNDTSFLIGIKLNSVEFQEGGFTPQECRDLCVELEKHGIDFVELSGGTYQELAFSHKRESTKKREAFFIEFAEMIVPELKKTKVYVTGGLRTAAAMVEALKTVHGIGLARPVTHEFDLAKKLIDGTVKSALNYTIDEQDFGLTNIAAGTQYVLFRFRHSLPAAIRDLARAISMHLGKLTFVLCTRIRLVGKGKEPLDLGRPDHKEAFDKALQQFQNDMANNVDGSKYGYMDIDGVRLEPYGTPYGAVPN
;
A
#
# COMPACT_ATOMS: atom_id res chain seq x y z
N MET A 1 -16.22 -20.01 1.22
CA MET A 1 -15.73 -18.87 0.39
C MET A 1 -14.76 -19.34 -0.69
N THR A 2 -13.59 -19.85 -0.32
CA THR A 2 -12.56 -20.38 -1.25
C THR A 2 -13.09 -21.39 -2.26
N TYR A 3 -13.93 -22.33 -1.83
CA TYR A 3 -14.62 -23.28 -2.71
C TYR A 3 -15.40 -22.60 -3.85
N GLU A 4 -16.19 -21.57 -3.54
CA GLU A 4 -16.99 -20.84 -4.53
C GLU A 4 -16.10 -20.02 -5.49
N ILE A 5 -14.96 -19.52 -5.01
CA ILE A 5 -13.97 -18.82 -5.85
C ILE A 5 -13.31 -19.81 -6.80
N ARG A 6 -12.82 -20.96 -6.31
CA ARG A 6 -12.20 -22.02 -7.13
C ARG A 6 -13.15 -22.62 -8.15
N LYS A 7 -14.46 -22.70 -7.84
CA LYS A 7 -15.47 -23.12 -8.82
C LYS A 7 -15.59 -22.15 -10.00
N ARG A 8 -15.35 -20.86 -9.77
CA ARG A 8 -15.43 -19.80 -10.80
C ARG A 8 -14.10 -19.59 -11.52
N VAL A 9 -12.99 -19.86 -10.84
CA VAL A 9 -11.63 -19.78 -11.38
C VAL A 9 -11.05 -21.18 -11.47
N ASN A 10 -11.36 -21.86 -12.58
CA ASN A 10 -10.97 -23.25 -12.84
C ASN A 10 -9.50 -23.42 -13.27
N ASP A 11 -8.78 -22.32 -13.46
CA ASP A 11 -7.34 -22.32 -13.71
C ASP A 11 -6.58 -22.50 -12.39
N THR A 12 -5.91 -23.63 -12.24
CA THR A 12 -5.12 -23.96 -11.04
C THR A 12 -3.82 -23.16 -10.94
N SER A 13 -3.39 -22.50 -12.01
CA SER A 13 -2.25 -21.57 -11.97
C SER A 13 -2.63 -20.21 -11.38
N PHE A 14 -3.93 -19.92 -11.27
CA PHE A 14 -4.41 -18.69 -10.65
C PHE A 14 -4.25 -18.75 -9.13
N LEU A 15 -3.48 -17.79 -8.59
CA LEU A 15 -3.25 -17.69 -7.15
C LEU A 15 -4.45 -17.03 -6.44
N ILE A 16 -4.87 -17.62 -5.32
CA ILE A 16 -5.88 -17.05 -4.43
C ILE A 16 -5.20 -16.65 -3.14
N GLY A 17 -5.17 -15.34 -2.89
CA GLY A 17 -4.71 -14.77 -1.63
C GLY A 17 -5.85 -14.32 -0.73
N ILE A 18 -5.55 -14.17 0.55
CA ILE A 18 -6.44 -13.53 1.52
C ILE A 18 -5.66 -12.53 2.38
N LYS A 19 -6.26 -11.38 2.66
CA LYS A 19 -5.69 -10.38 3.56
C LYS A 19 -6.45 -10.42 4.89
N LEU A 20 -5.71 -10.59 5.98
CA LEU A 20 -6.26 -10.71 7.32
C LEU A 20 -5.69 -9.63 8.23
N ASN A 21 -6.53 -9.13 9.12
CA ASN A 21 -6.05 -8.33 10.24
C ASN A 21 -5.58 -9.28 11.36
N SER A 22 -4.38 -9.02 11.86
CA SER A 22 -3.69 -9.83 12.87
C SER A 22 -4.26 -9.69 14.26
N VAL A 23 -4.83 -8.52 14.56
CA VAL A 23 -5.44 -8.19 15.85
C VAL A 23 -6.54 -7.17 15.58
N GLU A 24 -7.73 -7.42 16.11
CA GLU A 24 -8.79 -6.43 16.22
C GLU A 24 -8.85 -5.97 17.68
N PHE A 25 -8.53 -4.69 17.92
CA PHE A 25 -8.45 -4.12 19.28
C PHE A 25 -9.82 -3.88 19.94
N GLN A 26 -10.87 -4.52 19.42
CA GLN A 26 -12.24 -4.36 19.91
C GLN A 26 -12.54 -5.40 20.97
N GLU A 27 -13.48 -5.09 21.87
CA GLU A 27 -14.01 -6.07 22.81
C GLU A 27 -14.69 -7.22 22.03
N GLY A 28 -14.22 -8.45 22.20
CA GLY A 28 -14.62 -9.60 21.38
C GLY A 28 -13.93 -9.69 20.01
N GLY A 29 -12.91 -8.88 19.77
CA GLY A 29 -12.11 -8.89 18.55
C GLY A 29 -11.19 -10.10 18.42
N PHE A 30 -10.71 -10.33 17.21
CA PHE A 30 -9.91 -11.48 16.83
C PHE A 30 -8.57 -11.54 17.56
N THR A 31 -8.31 -12.63 18.29
CA THR A 31 -7.05 -12.86 18.99
C THR A 31 -5.95 -13.36 18.04
N PRO A 32 -4.66 -13.16 18.37
CA PRO A 32 -3.55 -13.73 17.59
C PRO A 32 -3.65 -15.25 17.40
N GLN A 33 -4.14 -15.94 18.43
CA GLN A 33 -4.32 -17.38 18.46
C GLN A 33 -5.39 -17.82 17.45
N GLU A 34 -6.57 -17.20 17.47
CA GLU A 34 -7.65 -17.47 16.51
C GLU A 34 -7.24 -17.14 15.08
N CYS A 35 -6.42 -16.11 14.88
CA CYS A 35 -5.93 -15.75 13.56
C CYS A 35 -4.91 -16.76 13.02
N ARG A 36 -4.07 -17.32 13.87
CA ARG A 36 -3.22 -18.47 13.50
C ARG A 36 -4.06 -19.68 13.10
N ASP A 37 -5.04 -20.05 13.91
CA ASP A 37 -5.89 -21.21 13.66
C ASP A 37 -6.71 -21.03 12.36
N LEU A 38 -7.19 -19.80 12.10
CA LEU A 38 -7.81 -19.43 10.83
C LEU A 38 -6.86 -19.59 9.65
N CYS A 39 -5.60 -19.16 9.76
CA CYS A 39 -4.61 -19.33 8.69
C CYS A 39 -4.37 -20.81 8.37
N VAL A 40 -4.26 -21.65 9.41
CA VAL A 40 -4.11 -23.11 9.25
C VAL A 40 -5.34 -23.71 8.56
N GLU A 41 -6.55 -23.28 8.94
CA GLU A 41 -7.77 -23.74 8.29
C GLU A 41 -7.84 -23.29 6.82
N LEU A 42 -7.50 -22.03 6.54
CA LEU A 42 -7.47 -21.47 5.18
C LEU A 42 -6.49 -22.20 4.26
N GLU A 43 -5.35 -22.67 4.78
CA GLU A 43 -4.41 -23.51 4.02
C GLU A 43 -5.08 -24.83 3.57
N LYS A 44 -5.87 -25.48 4.43
CA LYS A 44 -6.61 -26.70 4.06
C LYS A 44 -7.60 -26.45 2.92
N HIS A 45 -8.09 -25.21 2.80
CA HIS A 45 -9.02 -24.79 1.75
C HIS A 45 -8.34 -24.19 0.51
N GLY A 46 -7.02 -24.32 0.38
CA GLY A 46 -6.29 -24.01 -0.86
C GLY A 46 -6.06 -22.51 -1.12
N ILE A 47 -5.89 -21.73 -0.05
CA ILE A 47 -5.30 -20.39 -0.14
C ILE A 47 -3.81 -20.52 -0.46
N ASP A 48 -3.31 -19.75 -1.42
CA ASP A 48 -1.91 -19.77 -1.86
C ASP A 48 -1.05 -18.82 -1.04
N PHE A 49 -1.61 -17.68 -0.62
CA PHE A 49 -0.92 -16.76 0.28
C PHE A 49 -1.86 -16.02 1.23
N VAL A 50 -1.35 -15.68 2.41
CA VAL A 50 -2.00 -14.82 3.39
C VAL A 50 -1.18 -13.55 3.58
N GLU A 51 -1.83 -12.39 3.50
CA GLU A 51 -1.23 -11.10 3.82
C GLU A 51 -1.72 -10.64 5.19
N LEU A 52 -0.79 -10.47 6.12
CA LEU A 52 -1.04 -10.04 7.48
C LEU A 52 -0.88 -8.52 7.58
N SER A 53 -1.95 -7.86 7.96
CA SER A 53 -1.98 -6.44 8.34
C SER A 53 -2.52 -6.29 9.76
N GLY A 54 -2.62 -5.07 10.27
CA GLY A 54 -3.33 -4.82 11.51
C GLY A 54 -3.68 -3.35 11.71
N GLY A 55 -4.44 -3.10 12.77
CA GLY A 55 -5.15 -1.85 13.00
C GLY A 55 -6.62 -1.98 12.59
N THR A 56 -7.50 -1.36 13.38
CA THR A 56 -8.92 -1.20 13.04
C THR A 56 -9.14 0.26 12.66
N TYR A 57 -10.07 0.54 11.74
CA TYR A 57 -10.45 1.93 11.39
C TYR A 57 -11.08 2.69 12.57
N GLN A 58 -11.51 1.96 13.61
CA GLN A 58 -12.29 2.46 14.75
C GLN A 58 -11.43 2.84 15.95
N GLU A 59 -10.17 2.42 16.01
CA GLU A 59 -9.19 3.04 16.90
C GLU A 59 -8.20 3.85 16.07
N LEU A 60 -7.80 5.01 16.58
CA LEU A 60 -6.61 5.76 16.16
C LEU A 60 -5.31 4.95 16.45
N ALA A 61 -5.30 3.65 16.15
CA ALA A 61 -4.27 2.67 16.48
C ALA A 61 -2.95 2.89 15.71
N PHE A 62 -2.93 3.82 14.76
CA PHE A 62 -1.70 4.27 14.10
C PHE A 62 -0.94 5.34 14.92
N SER A 63 -1.63 6.10 15.78
CA SER A 63 -1.05 7.19 16.57
C SER A 63 -0.22 6.72 17.78
N HIS A 64 -0.47 5.50 18.28
CA HIS A 64 0.12 4.99 19.54
C HIS A 64 0.93 3.70 19.38
N LYS A 65 1.68 3.54 18.28
CA LYS A 65 2.68 2.47 18.17
C LYS A 65 3.83 2.76 19.15
N ARG A 66 4.31 1.75 19.87
CA ARG A 66 5.52 1.85 20.72
C ARG A 66 6.71 2.32 19.86
N GLU A 67 7.57 3.17 20.41
CA GLU A 67 8.77 3.67 19.72
C GLU A 67 9.67 2.55 19.20
N SER A 68 9.76 1.41 19.90
CA SER A 68 10.50 0.22 19.45
C SER A 68 9.88 -0.46 18.22
N THR A 69 8.56 -0.38 18.05
CA THR A 69 7.84 -0.88 16.86
C THR A 69 7.98 0.08 15.68
N LYS A 70 8.09 1.40 15.96
CA LYS A 70 8.42 2.40 14.92
C LYS A 70 9.84 2.22 14.39
N LYS A 71 10.81 2.06 15.29
CA LYS A 71 12.24 1.92 14.93
C LYS A 71 12.58 0.63 14.18
N ARG A 72 11.85 -0.47 14.44
CA ARG A 72 12.09 -1.75 13.75
C ARG A 72 11.44 -1.81 12.36
N GLU A 73 10.51 -0.89 12.04
CA GLU A 73 9.60 -1.00 10.90
C GLU A 73 8.90 -2.40 10.92
N ALA A 74 8.07 -2.78 9.94
CA ALA A 74 7.38 -4.09 9.95
C ALA A 74 6.51 -4.37 11.19
N PHE A 75 5.46 -3.56 11.39
CA PHE A 75 4.65 -3.54 12.61
C PHE A 75 3.99 -4.85 13.05
N PHE A 76 3.93 -5.85 12.18
CA PHE A 76 3.22 -7.10 12.39
C PHE A 76 4.13 -8.33 12.28
N ILE A 77 5.45 -8.13 12.34
CA ILE A 77 6.42 -9.22 12.17
C ILE A 77 6.34 -10.26 13.28
N GLU A 78 6.15 -9.84 14.54
CA GLU A 78 6.00 -10.73 15.70
C GLU A 78 4.78 -11.66 15.54
N PHE A 79 3.74 -11.17 14.88
CA PHE A 79 2.57 -11.99 14.59
C PHE A 79 2.84 -13.00 13.47
N ALA A 80 3.58 -12.60 12.45
CA ALA A 80 3.99 -13.50 11.39
C ALA A 80 4.92 -14.62 11.88
N GLU A 81 5.78 -14.34 12.88
CA GLU A 81 6.62 -15.34 13.54
C GLU A 81 5.81 -16.48 14.17
N MET A 82 4.58 -16.20 14.63
CA MET A 82 3.68 -17.22 15.18
C MET A 82 2.96 -18.05 14.11
N ILE A 83 2.75 -17.49 12.91
CA ILE A 83 1.96 -18.12 11.84
C ILE A 83 2.82 -18.94 10.89
N VAL A 84 3.96 -18.38 10.46
CA VAL A 84 4.82 -19.00 9.44
C VAL A 84 5.17 -20.46 9.76
N PRO A 85 5.52 -20.85 11.01
CA PRO A 85 5.83 -22.24 11.33
C PRO A 85 4.67 -23.22 11.18
N GLU A 86 3.42 -22.75 11.28
CA GLU A 86 2.22 -23.59 11.22
C GLU A 86 1.72 -23.85 9.79
N LEU A 87 2.23 -23.10 8.81
CA LEU A 87 1.82 -23.19 7.41
C LEU A 87 2.84 -23.96 6.59
N LYS A 88 2.38 -24.94 5.79
CA LYS A 88 3.25 -25.82 5.00
C LYS A 88 3.32 -25.43 3.52
N LYS A 89 2.25 -24.83 3.00
CA LYS A 89 2.05 -24.52 1.59
C LYS A 89 1.82 -23.03 1.39
N THR A 90 0.96 -22.44 2.21
CA THR A 90 0.55 -21.04 2.12
C THR A 90 1.73 -20.12 2.38
N LYS A 91 1.93 -19.14 1.50
CA LYS A 91 2.95 -18.09 1.68
C LYS A 91 2.43 -16.97 2.57
N VAL A 92 3.29 -16.45 3.44
CA VAL A 92 2.93 -15.38 4.38
C VAL A 92 3.57 -14.08 3.94
N TYR A 93 2.77 -13.04 3.88
CA TYR A 93 3.17 -11.67 3.59
C TYR A 93 2.85 -10.79 4.79
N VAL A 94 3.62 -9.72 5.01
CA VAL A 94 3.28 -8.67 5.99
C VAL A 94 3.24 -7.30 5.34
N THR A 95 2.30 -6.47 5.78
CA THR A 95 2.15 -5.10 5.29
C THR A 95 1.97 -4.13 6.45
N GLY A 96 2.86 -3.15 6.56
CA GLY A 96 2.72 -2.06 7.53
C GLY A 96 4.06 -1.49 8.01
N GLY A 97 4.27 -0.19 7.78
CA GLY A 97 5.41 0.56 8.32
C GLY A 97 6.75 0.35 7.60
N LEU A 98 6.82 -0.51 6.59
CA LEU A 98 8.03 -0.78 5.82
C LEU A 98 8.39 0.38 4.88
N ARG A 99 9.59 0.94 5.03
CA ARG A 99 10.10 2.06 4.22
C ARG A 99 11.54 1.90 3.78
N THR A 100 12.38 1.30 4.61
CA THR A 100 13.81 1.14 4.33
C THR A 100 14.11 -0.24 3.75
N ALA A 101 15.09 -0.32 2.84
CA ALA A 101 15.56 -1.59 2.30
C ALA A 101 16.03 -2.53 3.42
N ALA A 102 16.71 -1.98 4.44
CA ALA A 102 17.19 -2.74 5.59
C ALA A 102 16.04 -3.41 6.35
N ALA A 103 14.98 -2.67 6.69
CA ALA A 103 13.81 -3.24 7.36
C ALA A 103 13.07 -4.27 6.49
N MET A 104 12.95 -4.00 5.18
CA MET A 104 12.34 -4.93 4.24
C MET A 104 13.10 -6.25 4.18
N VAL A 105 14.43 -6.20 4.08
CA VAL A 105 15.29 -7.38 4.08
C VAL A 105 15.22 -8.12 5.42
N GLU A 106 15.17 -7.39 6.54
CA GLU A 106 15.00 -8.00 7.86
C GLU A 106 13.68 -8.76 7.97
N ALA A 107 12.56 -8.15 7.56
CA ALA A 107 11.24 -8.79 7.57
C ALA A 107 11.20 -10.07 6.71
N LEU A 108 11.87 -10.05 5.55
CA LEU A 108 11.95 -11.20 4.64
C LEU A 108 12.74 -12.40 5.21
N LYS A 109 13.44 -12.25 6.35
CA LYS A 109 14.00 -13.40 7.07
C LYS A 109 12.92 -14.26 7.73
N THR A 110 11.79 -13.65 8.07
CA THR A 110 10.65 -14.32 8.73
C THR A 110 9.57 -14.71 7.72
N VAL A 111 9.24 -13.80 6.81
CA VAL A 111 8.09 -13.96 5.89
C VAL A 111 8.52 -14.17 4.45
N HIS A 112 7.59 -14.67 3.64
CA HIS A 112 7.83 -14.98 2.23
C HIS A 112 7.73 -13.77 1.31
N GLY A 113 7.10 -12.69 1.78
CA GLY A 113 7.00 -11.45 1.04
C GLY A 113 6.52 -10.29 1.90
N ILE A 114 6.56 -9.09 1.34
CA ILE A 114 6.16 -7.86 2.00
C ILE A 114 5.24 -7.06 1.10
N GLY A 115 4.28 -6.35 1.69
CA GLY A 115 3.46 -5.39 0.97
C GLY A 115 3.86 -3.96 1.28
N LEU A 116 3.84 -3.12 0.24
CA LEU A 116 4.03 -1.67 0.34
C LEU A 116 2.75 -0.96 -0.10
N ALA A 117 2.37 0.06 0.67
CA ALA A 117 1.20 0.90 0.39
C ALA A 117 1.62 2.37 0.28
N ARG A 118 1.42 3.19 1.32
CA ARG A 118 1.73 4.64 1.36
C ARG A 118 3.10 5.05 0.74
N PRO A 119 4.20 4.30 0.90
CA PRO A 119 5.47 4.66 0.25
C PRO A 119 5.42 4.62 -1.28
N VAL A 120 4.84 3.56 -1.86
CA VAL A 120 4.79 3.40 -3.33
C VAL A 120 3.80 4.36 -3.98
N THR A 121 2.97 5.06 -3.21
CA THR A 121 1.99 6.03 -3.73
C THR A 121 2.64 7.35 -4.12
N HIS A 122 3.80 7.65 -3.55
CA HIS A 122 4.55 8.86 -3.86
C HIS A 122 5.78 8.55 -4.73
N GLU A 123 6.17 7.28 -4.83
CA GLU A 123 7.30 6.82 -5.63
C GLU A 123 6.96 5.47 -6.29
N PHE A 124 6.37 5.50 -7.49
CA PHE A 124 5.80 4.30 -8.12
C PHE A 124 6.85 3.27 -8.56
N ASP A 125 8.05 3.73 -8.87
CA ASP A 125 9.21 2.89 -9.21
C ASP A 125 10.08 2.55 -7.99
N LEU A 126 9.63 2.85 -6.76
CA LEU A 126 10.36 2.57 -5.52
C LEU A 126 10.85 1.12 -5.46
N ALA A 127 9.99 0.15 -5.82
CA ALA A 127 10.37 -1.26 -5.83
C ALA A 127 11.59 -1.53 -6.72
N LYS A 128 11.57 -0.99 -7.94
CA LYS A 128 12.68 -1.10 -8.89
C LYS A 128 13.93 -0.41 -8.32
N LYS A 129 13.79 0.82 -7.83
CA LYS A 129 14.90 1.59 -7.25
C LYS A 129 15.55 0.93 -6.04
N LEU A 130 14.76 0.26 -5.19
CA LEU A 130 15.27 -0.51 -4.05
C LEU A 130 16.04 -1.75 -4.52
N ILE A 131 15.53 -2.46 -5.53
CA ILE A 131 16.14 -3.67 -6.10
C ILE A 131 17.44 -3.34 -6.84
N ASP A 132 17.43 -2.26 -7.64
CA ASP A 132 18.60 -1.76 -8.37
C ASP A 132 19.60 -1.06 -7.44
N GLY A 133 19.24 -0.85 -6.16
CA GLY A 133 20.07 -0.19 -5.15
C GLY A 133 20.26 1.31 -5.35
N THR A 134 19.49 1.95 -6.24
CA THR A 134 19.55 3.40 -6.49
C THR A 134 19.04 4.21 -5.30
N VAL A 135 18.14 3.62 -4.50
CA VAL A 135 17.68 4.19 -3.21
C VAL A 135 17.75 3.14 -2.11
N LYS A 136 17.94 3.59 -0.86
CA LYS A 136 17.96 2.72 0.33
C LYS A 136 16.68 2.79 1.15
N SER A 137 15.79 3.72 0.81
CA SER A 137 14.52 3.95 1.48
C SER A 137 13.55 4.66 0.55
N ALA A 138 12.26 4.58 0.87
CA ALA A 138 11.27 5.48 0.31
C ALA A 138 11.62 6.95 0.56
N LEU A 139 11.17 7.83 -0.33
CA LEU A 139 11.23 9.28 -0.13
C LEU A 139 10.76 9.68 1.27
N ASN A 140 11.51 10.59 1.91
CA ASN A 140 11.09 11.19 3.17
C ASN A 140 10.20 12.40 2.87
N TYR A 141 8.91 12.30 3.17
CA TYR A 141 7.97 13.40 2.93
C TYR A 141 8.04 14.40 4.09
N THR A 142 7.68 15.66 3.85
CA THR A 142 7.57 16.65 4.94
C THR A 142 6.31 16.48 5.80
N ILE A 143 5.52 15.43 5.55
CA ILE A 143 4.28 15.11 6.26
C ILE A 143 4.61 14.06 7.33
N ASP A 144 4.09 14.24 8.54
CA ASP A 144 4.21 13.24 9.59
C ASP A 144 3.55 11.92 9.15
N GLU A 145 4.35 10.86 9.05
CA GLU A 145 3.92 9.53 8.62
C GLU A 145 2.87 8.90 9.56
N GLN A 146 2.83 9.40 10.79
CA GLN A 146 1.91 8.97 11.84
C GLN A 146 0.57 9.68 11.78
N ASP A 147 0.48 10.80 11.04
CA ASP A 147 -0.79 11.41 10.70
C ASP A 147 -1.48 10.55 9.64
N PHE A 148 -2.23 9.55 10.11
CA PHE A 148 -2.95 8.64 9.22
C PHE A 148 -3.95 9.39 8.34
N GLY A 149 -4.63 10.41 8.86
CA GLY A 149 -5.62 11.19 8.10
C GLY A 149 -4.96 11.90 6.93
N LEU A 150 -3.91 12.67 7.22
CA LEU A 150 -3.19 13.45 6.22
C LEU A 150 -2.44 12.56 5.24
N THR A 151 -1.76 11.51 5.71
CA THR A 151 -1.05 10.58 4.82
C THR A 151 -1.99 9.74 3.95
N ASN A 152 -3.20 9.44 4.43
CA ASN A 152 -4.22 8.75 3.63
C ASN A 152 -4.81 9.67 2.55
N ILE A 153 -5.03 10.95 2.87
CA ILE A 153 -5.45 11.95 1.87
C ILE A 153 -4.33 12.17 0.85
N ALA A 154 -3.08 12.31 1.28
CA ALA A 154 -1.92 12.47 0.41
C ALA A 154 -1.77 11.27 -0.53
N ALA A 155 -1.74 10.05 0.01
CA ALA A 155 -1.69 8.83 -0.78
C ALA A 155 -2.89 8.71 -1.73
N GLY A 156 -4.08 8.98 -1.24
CA GLY A 156 -5.31 8.92 -2.01
C GLY A 156 -5.41 9.99 -3.09
N THR A 157 -4.74 11.14 -2.95
CA THR A 157 -4.63 12.16 -4.01
C THR A 157 -3.78 11.66 -5.18
N GLN A 158 -2.80 10.81 -4.91
CA GLN A 158 -1.95 10.19 -5.93
C GLN A 158 -2.69 9.06 -6.68
N TYR A 159 -3.72 8.45 -6.08
CA TYR A 159 -4.62 7.47 -6.70
C TYR A 159 -5.99 8.08 -7.08
N VAL A 160 -6.74 7.43 -7.96
CA VAL A 160 -8.20 7.58 -7.99
C VAL A 160 -8.75 6.20 -8.22
N LEU A 161 -9.74 5.82 -7.40
CA LEU A 161 -10.54 4.62 -7.63
C LEU A 161 -11.41 4.88 -8.86
N PHE A 162 -10.89 4.57 -10.06
CA PHE A 162 -11.68 4.68 -11.28
C PHE A 162 -12.66 3.51 -11.33
N ARG A 163 -13.94 3.80 -11.06
CA ARG A 163 -15.04 2.88 -11.36
C ARG A 163 -14.96 2.55 -12.85
N PHE A 164 -14.90 1.26 -13.20
CA PHE A 164 -14.77 0.73 -14.56
C PHE A 164 -15.56 1.57 -15.59
N ARG A 165 -14.87 2.49 -16.28
CA ARG A 165 -15.32 3.07 -17.54
C ARG A 165 -14.21 2.82 -18.55
N HIS A 166 -14.63 2.09 -19.59
CA HIS A 166 -13.90 1.42 -20.66
C HIS A 166 -12.51 1.95 -21.07
N SER A 167 -11.66 0.97 -21.41
CA SER A 167 -10.36 1.02 -22.13
C SER A 167 -9.13 1.55 -21.36
N LEU A 168 -8.27 0.61 -20.94
CA LEU A 168 -6.90 0.87 -20.51
C LEU A 168 -5.99 1.03 -21.74
N PRO A 169 -5.13 2.08 -21.80
CA PRO A 169 -4.02 2.15 -22.76
C PRO A 169 -3.07 0.97 -22.57
N ALA A 170 -2.52 0.44 -23.67
CA ALA A 170 -1.68 -0.76 -23.67
C ALA A 170 -0.51 -0.69 -22.67
N ALA A 171 0.16 0.47 -22.58
CA ALA A 171 1.29 0.70 -21.67
C ALA A 171 0.97 0.45 -20.18
N ILE A 172 -0.28 0.69 -19.74
CA ILE A 172 -0.69 0.46 -18.34
C ILE A 172 -0.99 -1.04 -18.10
N ARG A 173 -1.49 -1.76 -19.12
CA ARG A 173 -1.58 -3.23 -19.04
C ARG A 173 -0.21 -3.87 -19.03
N ASP A 174 0.73 -3.31 -19.79
CA ASP A 174 2.08 -3.84 -19.91
C ASP A 174 2.90 -3.54 -18.66
N LEU A 175 2.70 -2.40 -17.99
CA LEU A 175 3.27 -2.10 -16.67
C LEU A 175 2.71 -3.04 -15.58
N ALA A 176 1.39 -3.25 -15.55
CA ALA A 176 0.76 -4.20 -14.62
C ALA A 176 1.23 -5.65 -14.87
N ARG A 177 1.50 -6.03 -16.12
CA ARG A 177 2.10 -7.32 -16.48
C ARG A 177 3.59 -7.41 -16.14
N ALA A 178 4.36 -6.35 -16.40
CA ALA A 178 5.81 -6.31 -16.14
C ALA A 178 6.13 -6.40 -14.64
N ILE A 179 5.33 -5.75 -13.80
CA ILE A 179 5.43 -5.84 -12.33
C ILE A 179 5.09 -7.27 -11.85
N SER A 180 4.25 -8.00 -12.58
CA SER A 180 3.90 -9.40 -12.26
C SER A 180 4.89 -10.43 -12.82
N MET A 181 5.76 -10.07 -13.76
CA MET A 181 6.55 -11.04 -14.56
C MET A 181 8.07 -10.99 -14.35
N HIS A 182 8.61 -9.95 -13.72
CA HIS A 182 10.04 -9.87 -13.43
C HIS A 182 10.24 -9.73 -11.93
N LEU A 183 11.24 -10.44 -11.40
CA LEU A 183 11.72 -10.44 -10.02
C LEU A 183 11.23 -11.65 -9.20
N GLY A 184 11.94 -12.76 -9.41
CA GLY A 184 11.82 -13.95 -8.57
C GLY A 184 11.98 -13.58 -7.09
N LYS A 185 10.95 -13.91 -6.30
CA LYS A 185 10.81 -13.77 -4.84
C LYS A 185 10.23 -12.46 -4.28
N LEU A 186 9.66 -11.56 -5.08
CA LEU A 186 8.91 -10.42 -4.54
C LEU A 186 7.59 -10.21 -5.29
N THR A 187 6.53 -10.90 -4.88
CA THR A 187 5.19 -10.73 -5.48
C THR A 187 4.55 -9.44 -4.95
N PHE A 188 4.54 -8.39 -5.77
CA PHE A 188 3.79 -7.17 -5.48
C PHE A 188 2.32 -7.33 -5.89
N VAL A 189 1.40 -7.37 -4.92
CA VAL A 189 -0.04 -7.27 -5.18
C VAL A 189 -0.42 -5.79 -5.22
N LEU A 190 -0.16 -5.13 -6.36
CA LEU A 190 -0.58 -3.75 -6.62
C LEU A 190 -2.05 -3.76 -7.07
N CYS A 191 -2.96 -3.64 -6.12
CA CYS A 191 -4.41 -3.64 -6.37
C CYS A 191 -5.01 -2.22 -6.41
N THR A 192 -4.36 -1.24 -7.05
CA THR A 192 -4.96 0.09 -7.29
C THR A 192 -4.31 0.79 -8.49
N ARG A 193 -5.13 1.42 -9.36
CA ARG A 193 -4.66 2.24 -10.48
C ARG A 193 -4.37 3.66 -10.00
N ILE A 194 -3.19 4.16 -10.36
CA ILE A 194 -2.62 5.46 -9.96
C ILE A 194 -3.18 6.58 -10.85
N ARG A 195 -3.63 7.71 -10.28
CA ARG A 195 -4.30 8.82 -11.01
C ARG A 195 -3.32 9.55 -11.92
N LEU A 196 -2.18 9.98 -11.36
CA LEU A 196 -1.20 10.78 -12.08
C LEU A 196 -0.47 9.96 -13.17
N VAL A 197 -0.06 8.73 -12.86
CA VAL A 197 0.45 7.78 -13.88
C VAL A 197 -0.60 7.48 -14.93
N GLY A 198 -1.88 7.38 -14.56
CA GLY A 198 -2.99 7.25 -15.49
C GLY A 198 -3.10 8.42 -16.48
N LYS A 199 -2.63 9.62 -16.10
CA LYS A 199 -2.51 10.82 -16.94
C LYS A 199 -1.11 10.97 -17.58
N GLY A 200 -0.21 10.00 -17.42
CA GLY A 200 1.17 10.06 -17.90
C GLY A 200 2.05 11.06 -17.14
N LYS A 201 1.70 11.39 -15.89
CA LYS A 201 2.41 12.35 -15.04
C LYS A 201 3.14 11.66 -13.89
N GLU A 202 4.31 12.19 -13.54
CA GLU A 202 5.07 11.81 -12.35
C GLU A 202 4.27 12.17 -11.08
N PRO A 203 4.29 11.35 -10.00
CA PRO A 203 3.63 11.67 -8.74
C PRO A 203 4.11 12.97 -8.12
N LEU A 204 3.29 13.60 -7.27
CA LEU A 204 3.77 14.71 -6.45
C LEU A 204 4.85 14.21 -5.48
N ASP A 205 6.04 14.78 -5.58
CA ASP A 205 7.08 14.66 -4.56
C ASP A 205 6.85 15.64 -3.41
N LEU A 206 6.26 15.15 -2.31
CA LEU A 206 5.97 15.93 -1.10
C LEU A 206 7.21 16.20 -0.23
N GLY A 207 8.41 15.81 -0.67
CA GLY A 207 9.66 16.29 -0.11
C GLY A 207 10.05 17.69 -0.63
N ARG A 208 9.42 18.17 -1.71
CA ARG A 208 9.72 19.46 -2.31
C ARG A 208 8.79 20.58 -1.83
N PRO A 209 9.31 21.79 -1.58
CA PRO A 209 8.48 22.93 -1.13
C PRO A 209 7.37 23.32 -2.11
N ASP A 210 7.67 23.36 -3.42
CA ASP A 210 6.72 23.76 -4.47
C ASP A 210 5.51 22.80 -4.57
N HIS A 211 5.79 21.50 -4.55
CA HIS A 211 4.75 20.47 -4.54
C HIS A 211 3.97 20.46 -3.23
N LYS A 212 4.66 20.66 -2.11
CA LYS A 212 4.03 20.73 -0.79
C LYS A 212 3.07 21.91 -0.69
N GLU A 213 3.45 23.08 -1.20
CA GLU A 213 2.58 24.26 -1.23
C GLU A 213 1.34 24.02 -2.09
N ALA A 214 1.50 23.42 -3.28
CA ALA A 214 0.38 23.07 -4.15
C ALA A 214 -0.56 22.05 -3.48
N PHE A 215 0.01 21.06 -2.79
CA PHE A 215 -0.76 20.09 -2.00
C PHE A 215 -1.54 20.75 -0.87
N ASP A 216 -0.92 21.65 -0.11
CA ASP A 216 -1.57 22.34 1.02
C ASP A 216 -2.72 23.24 0.55
N LYS A 217 -2.54 23.96 -0.56
CA LYS A 217 -3.61 24.77 -1.17
C LYS A 217 -4.79 23.89 -1.60
N ALA A 218 -4.51 22.78 -2.27
CA ALA A 218 -5.54 21.84 -2.70
C ALA A 218 -6.24 21.17 -1.50
N LEU A 219 -5.51 20.88 -0.43
CA LEU A 219 -6.06 20.32 0.80
C LEU A 219 -7.02 21.29 1.48
N GLN A 220 -6.62 22.56 1.60
CA GLN A 220 -7.47 23.60 2.16
C GLN A 220 -8.75 23.78 1.34
N GLN A 221 -8.63 23.80 0.02
CA GLN A 221 -9.79 23.89 -0.87
C GLN A 221 -10.72 22.68 -0.72
N PHE A 222 -10.16 21.47 -0.69
CA PHE A 222 -10.93 20.24 -0.51
C PHE A 222 -11.64 20.18 0.84
N GLN A 223 -10.99 20.60 1.92
CA GLN A 223 -11.61 20.71 3.24
C GLN A 223 -12.79 21.69 3.23
N ASN A 224 -12.61 22.86 2.61
CA ASN A 224 -13.69 23.85 2.45
C ASN A 224 -14.84 23.27 1.61
N ASP A 225 -14.52 22.54 0.55
CA ASP A 225 -15.49 21.93 -0.34
C ASP A 225 -16.32 20.85 0.36
N MET A 226 -15.66 19.97 1.12
CA MET A 226 -16.29 18.91 1.90
C MET A 226 -17.12 19.46 3.06
N ALA A 227 -16.67 20.54 3.72
CA ALA A 227 -17.43 21.20 4.78
C ALA A 227 -18.76 21.80 4.26
N ASN A 228 -18.79 22.22 2.99
CA ASN A 228 -19.96 22.79 2.33
C ASN A 228 -20.76 21.76 1.48
N ASN A 229 -20.44 20.47 1.59
CA ASN A 229 -21.02 19.40 0.78
C ASN A 229 -22.37 18.90 1.32
N VAL A 230 -23.35 19.79 1.40
CA VAL A 230 -24.68 19.49 2.00
C VAL A 230 -25.47 18.47 1.15
N ASP A 231 -25.20 18.40 -0.16
CA ASP A 231 -25.89 17.51 -1.10
C ASP A 231 -25.17 16.16 -1.31
N GLY A 232 -24.02 15.95 -0.68
CA GLY A 232 -23.21 14.74 -0.84
C GLY A 232 -22.61 14.57 -2.24
N SER A 233 -22.68 15.58 -3.11
CA SER A 233 -22.19 15.51 -4.48
C SER A 233 -20.66 15.48 -4.58
N LYS A 234 -19.97 16.02 -3.56
CA LYS A 234 -18.50 16.02 -3.49
C LYS A 234 -18.01 14.77 -2.76
N TYR A 235 -17.16 13.99 -3.42
CA TYR A 235 -16.59 12.77 -2.89
C TYR A 235 -15.27 12.45 -3.60
N GLY A 236 -14.46 11.57 -3.02
CA GLY A 236 -13.18 11.16 -3.59
C GLY A 236 -12.00 11.91 -2.98
N TYR A 237 -11.01 12.24 -3.81
CA TYR A 237 -9.75 12.85 -3.39
C TYR A 237 -9.48 14.14 -4.15
N MET A 238 -8.64 15.00 -3.56
CA MET A 238 -8.22 16.29 -4.08
C MET A 238 -7.75 16.22 -5.54
N ASP A 239 -8.09 17.27 -6.29
CA ASP A 239 -7.41 17.60 -7.54
C ASP A 239 -6.23 18.53 -7.23
N ILE A 240 -5.10 18.28 -7.90
CA ILE A 240 -3.89 19.09 -7.74
C ILE A 240 -3.73 19.95 -8.97
N ASP A 241 -3.84 21.26 -8.76
CA ASP A 241 -3.65 22.30 -9.77
C ASP A 241 -2.52 23.25 -9.34
N GLY A 242 -2.02 24.04 -10.29
CA GLY A 242 -1.03 25.09 -9.99
C GLY A 242 0.42 24.59 -9.81
N VAL A 243 0.70 23.32 -10.08
CA VAL A 243 2.05 22.76 -10.09
C VAL A 243 2.34 22.05 -11.42
N ARG A 244 3.54 22.28 -11.97
CA ARG A 244 3.98 21.59 -13.18
C ARG A 244 4.46 20.19 -12.81
N LEU A 245 3.75 19.18 -13.30
CA LEU A 245 4.16 17.77 -13.18
C LEU A 245 4.86 17.29 -14.44
N GLU A 246 6.00 16.64 -14.26
CA GLU A 246 6.81 16.08 -15.34
C GLU A 246 6.15 14.82 -15.94
N PRO A 247 6.53 14.41 -17.17
CA PRO A 247 6.11 13.14 -17.73
C PRO A 247 6.56 11.97 -16.85
N TYR A 248 5.70 10.96 -16.70
CA TYR A 248 6.04 9.78 -15.90
C TYR A 248 7.36 9.12 -16.35
N GLY A 249 8.21 8.78 -15.39
CA GLY A 249 9.57 8.28 -15.59
C GLY A 249 10.63 9.37 -15.72
N THR A 250 10.26 10.65 -15.60
CA THR A 250 11.18 11.79 -15.65
C THR A 250 11.42 12.31 -14.24
N PRO A 251 12.64 12.24 -13.70
CA PRO A 251 12.95 12.81 -12.40
C PRO A 251 12.69 14.32 -12.39
N TYR A 252 12.11 14.83 -11.29
CA TYR A 252 12.03 16.28 -11.09
C TYR A 252 13.44 16.88 -11.02
N GLY A 253 13.65 18.00 -11.73
CA GLY A 253 14.89 18.78 -11.64
C GLY A 253 15.08 19.41 -10.26
N ALA A 254 16.20 20.10 -10.04
CA ALA A 254 16.41 20.83 -8.78
C ALA A 254 15.25 21.80 -8.48
N VAL A 255 14.95 22.00 -7.20
CA VAL A 255 13.92 22.96 -6.77
C VAL A 255 14.32 24.35 -7.28
N PRO A 256 13.46 25.07 -8.01
CA PRO A 256 13.72 26.47 -8.33
C PRO A 256 13.92 27.25 -7.02
N ASN A 257 15.04 27.96 -6.91
CA ASN A 257 15.33 28.85 -5.77
C ASN A 257 14.25 29.91 -5.59
#